data_AF-A0A9Q9UHB3-F1
#
_entry.id   AF-A0A9Q9UHB3-F1
#
_cell.length_a   1.000
_cell.length_b   1.000
_cell.length_c   1.000
_cell.angle_alpha   90.00
_cell.angle_beta   90.00
_cell.angle_gamma   90.00
#
_symmetry.space_group_name_H-M   'P 1'
#
loop_
_entity.id
_entity.type
_entity.pdbx_description
1 polymer ?
#
loop_
_entity_poly.entity_id
_entity_poly.type
_entity_poly.pdbx_seq_one_letter_code
_entity_poly.pdbx_strand_id
1 'polypeptide(L)'
;MGAVTTHNAIHLPVFWSRNWNNFYQICLSLQYGGAVTVFIPGHNLSHHKYPQQARDVLRTTKVRYSWNLLNGLLFFWHVVLSGNKDDKLYFEAQARLNRPIVRQRRREEIAVWGTTAVLILIDWRRWIWFALLPQFYAKYCILSLNFLQHDGCDMSSKYNFARNFTGITLNYLCFNNGYHTVHHLYPGLHWSVLPQKHQELIGPHIAESLESSNILVYMWKSFIYPGLRLDYKGRRLVITKEENEMPDEPWFYDGSETFSNTKEYLSQGMK
;
A
#
# COMPACT_ATOMS: atom_id res chain seq x y z
N MET A 1 10.88 5.64 4.62
CA MET A 1 10.24 6.05 5.89
C MET A 1 9.00 6.91 5.65
N GLY A 2 9.09 8.09 5.01
CA GLY A 2 7.92 8.97 4.81
C GLY A 2 6.67 8.32 4.20
N ALA A 3 6.83 7.52 3.13
CA ALA A 3 5.71 6.77 2.54
C ALA A 3 5.05 5.75 3.50
N VAL A 4 5.84 5.15 4.40
CA VAL A 4 5.34 4.19 5.39
C VAL A 4 4.58 4.92 6.51
N THR A 5 5.08 6.08 6.94
CA THR A 5 4.37 6.95 7.88
C THR A 5 3.04 7.42 7.31
N THR A 6 3.01 7.79 6.02
CA THR A 6 1.79 8.12 5.29
C THR A 6 0.80 6.97 5.31
N HIS A 7 1.24 5.77 4.93
CA HIS A 7 0.42 4.57 4.94
C HIS A 7 -0.23 4.35 6.32
N ASN A 8 0.56 4.40 7.39
CA ASN A 8 0.05 4.17 8.74
C ASN A 8 -0.93 5.24 9.21
N ALA A 9 -0.67 6.51 8.90
CA ALA A 9 -1.54 7.62 9.28
C ALA A 9 -2.90 7.64 8.53
N ILE A 10 -2.96 7.02 7.34
CA ILE A 10 -4.21 6.86 6.57
C ILE A 10 -5.07 5.72 7.14
N HIS A 11 -4.45 4.70 7.75
CA HIS A 11 -5.16 3.63 8.43
C HIS A 11 -5.66 4.01 9.82
N LEU A 12 -4.82 4.70 10.59
CA LEU A 12 -5.11 5.08 11.97
C LEU A 12 -4.75 6.55 12.18
N PRO A 13 -5.72 7.41 12.56
CA PRO A 13 -5.44 8.79 12.94
C PRO A 13 -4.41 8.86 14.07
N VAL A 14 -3.40 9.72 13.90
CA VAL A 14 -2.32 9.88 14.89
C VAL A 14 -2.76 10.76 16.06
N PHE A 15 -3.65 11.72 15.80
CA PHE A 15 -4.15 12.66 16.79
C PHE A 15 -5.62 12.38 17.13
N TRP A 16 -6.05 12.73 18.34
CA TRP A 16 -7.48 12.72 18.68
C TRP A 16 -8.27 13.81 17.96
N SER A 17 -7.62 14.94 17.67
CA SER A 17 -8.24 16.07 16.99
C SER A 17 -8.25 15.88 15.47
N ARG A 18 -9.43 15.95 14.87
CA ARG A 18 -9.60 15.93 13.41
C ARG A 18 -8.81 17.04 12.72
N ASN A 19 -8.71 18.22 13.32
CA ASN A 19 -7.98 19.34 12.73
C ASN A 19 -6.47 19.08 12.69
N TRP A 20 -5.92 18.47 13.74
CA TRP A 20 -4.52 18.07 13.77
C TRP A 20 -4.21 16.95 12.78
N ASN A 21 -5.10 15.97 12.60
CA ASN A 21 -4.93 14.96 11.54
C ASN A 21 -5.00 15.58 10.13
N ASN A 22 -5.96 16.48 9.87
CA ASN A 22 -6.06 17.16 8.58
C ASN A 22 -4.79 17.97 8.26
N PHE A 23 -4.21 18.64 9.26
CA PHE A 23 -2.96 19.38 9.13
C PHE A 23 -1.78 18.44 8.91
N TYR A 24 -1.68 17.37 9.71
CA TYR A 24 -0.62 16.38 9.57
C TYR A 24 -0.64 15.70 8.20
N GLN A 25 -1.82 15.46 7.62
CA GLN A 25 -1.98 14.93 6.28
C GLN A 25 -1.43 15.87 5.19
N ILE A 26 -1.45 17.20 5.41
CA ILE A 26 -0.76 18.17 4.54
C ILE A 26 0.76 18.03 4.68
N CYS A 27 1.29 17.90 5.90
CA CYS A 27 2.71 17.65 6.14
C CYS A 27 3.18 16.35 5.45
N LEU A 28 2.39 15.28 5.56
CA LEU A 28 2.65 14.01 4.88
C LEU A 28 2.61 14.15 3.36
N SER A 29 1.69 14.96 2.83
CA SER A 29 1.62 15.27 1.40
C SER A 29 2.87 15.98 0.88
N LEU A 30 3.40 16.94 1.64
CA LEU A 30 4.66 17.61 1.32
C LEU A 30 5.84 16.63 1.33
N GLN A 31 5.92 15.77 2.35
CA GLN A 31 6.96 14.75 2.45
C GLN A 31 6.85 13.70 1.32
N TYR A 32 5.63 13.31 0.95
CA TYR A 32 5.37 12.30 -0.06
C TYR A 32 5.47 12.85 -1.49
N GLY A 33 5.36 14.17 -1.68
CA GLY A 33 5.38 14.81 -3.00
C GLY A 33 4.09 14.58 -3.80
N GLY A 34 2.95 14.54 -3.11
CA GLY A 34 1.63 14.33 -3.70
C GLY A 34 0.57 14.24 -2.61
N ALA A 35 -0.70 14.52 -2.97
CA ALA A 35 -1.79 14.42 -2.00
C ALA A 35 -1.94 13.00 -1.48
N VAL A 36 -1.72 12.77 -0.18
CA VAL A 36 -1.80 11.43 0.41
C VAL A 36 -3.23 10.96 0.60
N THR A 37 -4.22 11.86 0.48
CA THR A 37 -5.65 11.50 0.46
C THR A 37 -5.95 10.40 -0.57
N VAL A 38 -5.19 10.33 -1.68
CA VAL A 38 -5.39 9.34 -2.74
C VAL A 38 -5.10 7.90 -2.31
N PHE A 39 -4.43 7.68 -1.17
CA PHE A 39 -4.30 6.33 -0.60
C PHE A 39 -5.65 5.76 -0.16
N ILE A 40 -6.59 6.59 0.27
CA ILE A 40 -7.89 6.11 0.77
C ILE A 40 -8.62 5.28 -0.30
N PRO A 41 -8.89 5.80 -1.51
CA PRO A 41 -9.61 5.01 -2.51
C PRO A 41 -8.80 3.79 -3.00
N GLY A 42 -7.54 3.96 -3.41
CA GLY A 42 -6.77 2.86 -4.02
C GLY A 42 -6.23 1.83 -3.02
N HIS A 43 -5.77 2.25 -1.85
CA HIS A 43 -5.19 1.33 -0.87
C HIS A 43 -6.24 0.79 0.11
N ASN A 44 -7.04 1.67 0.74
CA ASN A 44 -8.00 1.21 1.74
C ASN A 44 -9.25 0.61 1.09
N LEU A 45 -9.93 1.38 0.22
CA LEU A 45 -11.24 0.98 -0.32
C LEU A 45 -11.15 -0.04 -1.46
N SER A 46 -9.98 -0.20 -2.07
CA SER A 46 -9.70 -1.16 -3.14
C SER A 46 -8.83 -2.31 -2.61
N HIS A 47 -7.55 -2.08 -2.36
CA HIS A 47 -6.61 -3.16 -2.05
C HIS A 47 -6.90 -3.91 -0.75
N HIS A 48 -7.19 -3.22 0.36
CA HIS A 48 -7.54 -3.89 1.63
C HIS A 48 -8.88 -4.62 1.57
N LYS A 49 -9.84 -4.09 0.81
CA LYS A 49 -11.20 -4.61 0.75
C LYS A 49 -11.36 -5.77 -0.25
N TYR A 50 -10.65 -5.74 -1.37
CA TYR A 50 -10.78 -6.69 -2.47
C TYR A 50 -9.44 -7.32 -2.90
N PRO A 51 -8.54 -7.68 -1.98
CA PRO A 51 -7.15 -8.03 -2.32
C PRO A 51 -7.08 -9.10 -3.42
N GLN A 52 -6.23 -8.84 -4.42
CA GLN A 52 -6.02 -9.64 -5.63
C GLN A 52 -7.26 -9.91 -6.53
N GLN A 53 -8.39 -9.24 -6.29
CA GLN A 53 -9.59 -9.35 -7.15
C GLN A 53 -9.62 -8.26 -8.24
N ALA A 54 -10.64 -8.26 -9.09
CA ALA A 54 -10.83 -7.30 -10.19
C ALA A 54 -10.85 -5.83 -9.72
N ARG A 55 -11.27 -5.62 -8.49
CA ARG A 55 -11.38 -4.31 -7.83
C ARG A 55 -10.13 -3.88 -7.08
N ASP A 56 -9.09 -4.72 -7.02
CA ASP A 56 -7.80 -4.38 -6.44
C ASP A 56 -6.87 -3.76 -7.49
N VAL A 57 -6.62 -2.46 -7.34
CA VAL A 57 -5.70 -1.70 -8.20
C VAL A 57 -4.24 -2.12 -8.03
N LEU A 58 -3.92 -2.80 -6.93
CA LEU A 58 -2.60 -3.31 -6.57
C LEU A 58 -2.48 -4.83 -6.79
N ARG A 59 -3.39 -5.48 -7.51
CA ARG A 59 -3.29 -6.93 -7.75
C ARG A 59 -2.01 -7.29 -8.52
N THR A 60 -1.33 -8.33 -8.05
CA THR A 60 -0.01 -8.75 -8.57
C THR A 60 -0.07 -9.37 -9.97
N THR A 61 -1.26 -9.78 -10.40
CA THR A 61 -1.50 -10.31 -11.75
C THR A 61 -1.45 -9.24 -12.84
N LYS A 62 -1.38 -7.95 -12.51
CA LYS A 62 -1.15 -6.87 -13.49
C LYS A 62 0.21 -6.99 -14.21
N VAL A 63 1.17 -7.74 -13.65
CA VAL A 63 2.44 -8.08 -14.31
C VAL A 63 2.55 -9.59 -14.54
N ARG A 64 3.05 -9.98 -15.72
CA ARG A 64 3.03 -11.38 -16.20
C ARG A 64 4.24 -11.75 -17.07
N TYR A 65 5.36 -11.06 -16.87
CA TYR A 65 6.61 -11.34 -17.59
C TYR A 65 7.16 -12.71 -17.18
N SER A 66 7.76 -13.42 -18.14
CA SER A 66 8.40 -14.73 -17.90
C SER A 66 9.58 -14.62 -16.93
N TRP A 67 10.32 -13.51 -16.98
CA TRP A 67 11.39 -13.22 -16.04
C TRP A 67 10.84 -12.46 -14.84
N ASN A 68 10.96 -13.04 -13.64
CA ASN A 68 10.34 -12.46 -12.46
C ASN A 68 10.92 -11.09 -12.07
N LEU A 69 12.19 -10.81 -12.40
CA LEU A 69 12.77 -9.49 -12.19
C LEU A 69 11.97 -8.39 -12.92
N LEU A 70 11.51 -8.66 -14.15
CA LEU A 70 10.70 -7.69 -14.89
C LEU A 70 9.34 -7.45 -14.23
N ASN A 71 8.73 -8.49 -13.64
CA ASN A 71 7.52 -8.32 -12.84
C ASN A 71 7.77 -7.35 -11.68
N GLY A 72 8.83 -7.58 -10.89
CA GLY A 72 9.19 -6.70 -9.78
C GLY A 72 9.51 -5.27 -10.22
N LEU A 73 10.28 -5.11 -11.30
CA LEU A 73 10.69 -3.79 -11.78
C LEU A 73 9.54 -2.95 -12.36
N LEU A 74 8.62 -3.61 -13.09
CA LEU A 74 7.57 -2.95 -13.86
C LEU A 74 6.22 -2.88 -13.13
N PHE A 75 6.05 -3.60 -12.02
CA PHE A 75 4.80 -3.60 -11.26
C PHE A 75 4.31 -2.21 -10.90
N PHE A 76 5.22 -1.35 -10.39
CA PHE A 76 4.92 0.05 -10.10
C PHE A 76 4.25 0.78 -11.27
N TRP A 77 4.78 0.63 -12.49
CA TRP A 77 4.28 1.34 -13.66
C TRP A 77 2.90 0.83 -14.08
N HIS A 78 2.69 -0.48 -14.04
CA HIS A 78 1.37 -1.07 -14.34
C HIS A 78 0.30 -0.60 -13.36
N VAL A 79 0.62 -0.55 -12.06
CA VAL A 79 -0.27 -0.03 -11.03
C VAL A 79 -0.59 1.45 -11.27
N VAL A 80 0.42 2.32 -11.40
CA VAL A 80 0.20 3.77 -11.53
C VAL A 80 -0.57 4.12 -12.80
N LEU A 81 -0.27 3.46 -13.93
CA LEU A 81 -0.95 3.74 -15.20
C LEU A 81 -2.42 3.29 -15.17
N SER A 82 -2.72 2.16 -14.54
CA SER A 82 -4.10 1.66 -14.43
C SER A 82 -4.93 2.40 -13.36
N GLY A 83 -4.35 2.67 -12.19
CA GLY A 83 -5.08 3.25 -11.05
C GLY A 83 -5.50 4.71 -11.22
N ASN A 84 -4.77 5.50 -12.02
CA ASN A 84 -5.07 6.93 -12.23
C ASN A 84 -6.50 7.20 -12.76
N LYS A 85 -7.05 6.27 -13.56
CA LYS A 85 -8.40 6.41 -14.11
C LYS A 85 -9.45 6.31 -13.00
N ASP A 86 -9.31 5.33 -12.12
CA ASP A 86 -10.30 5.06 -11.09
C ASP A 86 -10.25 6.08 -9.95
N ASP A 87 -9.06 6.54 -9.57
CA ASP A 87 -8.89 7.66 -8.64
C ASP A 87 -9.60 8.92 -9.16
N LYS A 88 -9.45 9.25 -10.45
CA LYS A 88 -10.13 10.39 -11.05
C LYS A 88 -11.66 10.25 -10.93
N LEU A 89 -12.20 9.10 -11.30
CA LEU A 89 -13.65 8.84 -11.24
C LEU A 89 -14.17 8.88 -9.79
N TYR A 90 -13.43 8.32 -8.84
CA TYR A 90 -13.77 8.37 -7.42
C TYR A 90 -13.90 9.82 -6.94
N PHE A 91 -12.89 10.65 -7.16
CA PHE A 91 -12.91 12.03 -6.67
C PHE A 91 -13.93 12.92 -7.41
N GLU A 92 -14.24 12.64 -8.68
CA GLU A 92 -15.35 13.27 -9.39
C GLU A 92 -16.71 12.92 -8.74
N ALA A 93 -16.93 11.64 -8.39
CA ALA A 93 -18.13 11.22 -7.68
C ALA A 93 -18.23 11.87 -6.29
N GLN A 94 -17.14 11.89 -5.53
CA GLN A 94 -17.08 12.53 -4.21
C GLN A 94 -17.31 14.05 -4.29
N ALA A 95 -16.88 14.70 -5.38
CA ALA A 95 -17.09 16.13 -5.60
C ALA A 95 -18.57 16.44 -5.87
N ARG A 96 -19.27 15.61 -6.66
CA ARG A 96 -20.72 15.74 -6.88
C ARG A 96 -21.52 15.61 -5.58
N LEU A 97 -21.01 14.83 -4.63
CA LEU A 97 -21.59 14.65 -3.30
C LEU A 97 -21.12 15.69 -2.26
N ASN A 98 -20.31 16.68 -2.65
CA ASN A 98 -19.73 17.71 -1.77
C ASN A 98 -19.01 17.13 -0.54
N ARG A 99 -18.30 16.01 -0.72
CA ARG A 99 -17.66 15.29 0.39
C ARG A 99 -16.39 16.01 0.86
N PRO A 100 -16.09 16.02 2.18
CA PRO A 100 -14.95 16.75 2.73
C PRO A 100 -13.59 16.25 2.23
N ILE A 101 -13.50 14.98 1.80
CA ILE A 101 -12.29 14.37 1.24
C ILE A 101 -11.75 15.13 0.03
N VAL A 102 -12.63 15.71 -0.80
CA VAL A 102 -12.25 16.51 -1.98
C VAL A 102 -11.59 17.83 -1.57
N ARG A 103 -12.13 18.49 -0.53
CA ARG A 103 -11.53 19.72 0.03
C ARG A 103 -10.18 19.44 0.68
N GLN A 104 -10.05 18.30 1.37
CA GLN A 104 -8.79 17.87 1.94
C GLN A 104 -7.73 17.63 0.85
N ARG A 105 -8.04 16.82 -0.17
CA ARG A 105 -7.18 16.59 -1.33
C ARG A 105 -6.74 17.90 -2.00
N ARG A 106 -7.67 18.84 -2.22
CA ARG A 106 -7.34 20.13 -2.83
C ARG A 106 -6.35 20.95 -2.00
N ARG A 107 -6.51 20.98 -0.67
CA ARG A 107 -5.55 21.67 0.22
C ARG A 107 -4.16 21.05 0.15
N GLU A 108 -4.08 19.72 0.10
CA GLU A 108 -2.83 18.99 -0.08
C GLU A 108 -2.18 19.29 -1.43
N GLU A 109 -2.94 19.24 -2.52
CA GLU A 109 -2.45 19.55 -3.87
C GLU A 109 -1.92 20.99 -3.96
N ILE A 110 -2.64 21.97 -3.41
CA ILE A 110 -2.19 23.37 -3.38
C ILE A 110 -0.87 23.48 -2.60
N ALA A 111 -0.78 22.86 -1.43
CA ALA A 111 0.44 22.88 -0.62
C ALA A 111 1.63 22.23 -1.33
N VAL A 112 1.44 21.04 -1.90
CA VAL A 112 2.47 20.29 -2.62
C VAL A 112 2.94 21.02 -3.87
N TRP A 113 2.02 21.44 -4.74
CA TRP A 113 2.40 22.09 -6.00
C TRP A 113 2.93 23.50 -5.77
N GLY A 114 2.38 24.25 -4.81
CA GLY A 114 2.92 25.54 -4.40
C GLY A 114 4.35 25.42 -3.85
N THR A 115 4.59 24.46 -2.95
CA THR A 115 5.94 24.21 -2.41
C THR A 115 6.89 23.72 -3.49
N THR A 116 6.44 22.83 -4.37
CA THR A 116 7.23 22.31 -5.50
C THR A 116 7.65 23.44 -6.44
N ALA A 117 6.73 24.34 -6.81
CA ALA A 117 7.03 25.49 -7.64
C ALA A 117 8.08 26.40 -6.98
N VAL A 118 7.93 26.70 -5.68
CA VAL A 118 8.91 27.49 -4.92
C VAL A 118 10.28 26.81 -4.91
N LEU A 119 10.35 25.51 -4.63
CA LEU A 119 11.63 24.78 -4.60
C LEU A 119 12.32 24.75 -5.98
N ILE A 120 11.57 24.58 -7.06
CA ILE A 120 12.09 24.61 -8.44
C ILE A 120 12.63 26.01 -8.76
N LEU A 121 11.91 27.07 -8.37
CA LEU A 121 12.33 28.46 -8.60
C LEU A 121 13.58 28.84 -7.79
N ILE A 122 13.75 28.26 -6.59
CA ILE A 122 14.96 28.45 -5.79
C ILE A 122 16.15 27.75 -6.45
N ASP A 123 16.05 26.44 -6.72
CA ASP A 123 17.09 25.66 -7.40
C ASP A 123 16.52 24.32 -7.88
N TRP A 124 16.19 24.24 -9.17
CA TRP A 124 15.65 23.02 -9.78
C TRP A 124 16.59 21.81 -9.68
N ARG A 125 17.92 22.01 -9.64
CA ARG A 125 18.87 20.89 -9.52
C ARG A 125 18.83 20.31 -8.11
N ARG A 126 18.81 21.16 -7.08
CA ARG A 126 18.64 20.71 -5.68
C ARG A 126 17.27 20.08 -5.47
N TRP A 127 16.22 20.63 -6.08
CA TRP A 127 14.89 20.03 -6.04
C TRP A 127 14.89 18.59 -6.58
N ILE A 128 15.60 18.30 -7.68
CA ILE A 128 15.72 16.94 -8.21
C ILE A 128 16.29 15.98 -7.15
N TRP A 129 17.42 16.35 -6.54
CA TRP A 129 18.16 15.46 -5.63
C TRP A 129 17.52 15.32 -4.26
N PHE A 130 16.93 16.39 -3.72
CA PHE A 130 16.44 16.42 -2.34
C PHE A 130 14.92 16.27 -2.21
N ALA A 131 14.14 16.50 -3.28
CA ALA A 131 12.70 16.32 -3.26
C ALA A 131 12.26 15.24 -4.26
N LEU A 132 12.47 15.45 -5.56
CA LEU A 132 11.90 14.57 -6.60
C LEU A 132 12.37 13.12 -6.47
N LEU A 133 13.68 12.88 -6.44
CA LEU A 133 14.23 11.52 -6.42
C LEU A 133 13.87 10.76 -5.12
N PRO A 134 14.03 11.34 -3.91
CA PRO A 134 13.59 10.67 -2.68
C PRO A 134 12.08 10.39 -2.64
N GLN A 135 11.25 11.34 -3.09
CA GLN A 135 9.79 11.16 -3.16
C GLN A 135 9.42 10.07 -4.16
N PHE A 136 9.99 10.10 -5.36
CA PHE A 136 9.78 9.07 -6.39
C PHE A 136 10.20 7.69 -5.88
N TYR A 137 11.39 7.58 -5.30
CA TYR A 137 11.90 6.32 -4.76
C TYR A 137 11.00 5.78 -3.65
N ALA A 138 10.54 6.64 -2.73
CA ALA A 138 9.61 6.25 -1.68
C ALA A 138 8.27 5.72 -2.23
N LYS A 139 7.71 6.37 -3.27
CA LYS A 139 6.51 5.90 -3.99
C LYS A 139 6.74 4.56 -4.67
N TYR A 140 7.85 4.44 -5.39
CA TYR A 140 8.24 3.21 -6.06
C TYR A 140 8.33 2.05 -5.07
N CYS A 141 9.03 2.23 -3.94
CA CYS A 141 9.19 1.19 -2.93
C CYS A 141 7.86 0.79 -2.28
N ILE A 142 7.03 1.74 -1.83
CA ILE A 142 5.80 1.39 -1.10
C ILE A 142 4.78 0.68 -2.00
N LEU A 143 4.67 1.08 -3.27
CA LEU A 143 3.82 0.36 -4.23
C LEU A 143 4.40 -1.02 -4.54
N SER A 144 5.70 -1.11 -4.88
CA SER A 144 6.34 -2.38 -5.24
C SER A 144 6.42 -3.39 -4.09
N LEU A 145 6.38 -2.94 -2.83
CA LEU A 145 6.29 -3.83 -1.68
C LEU A 145 5.03 -4.70 -1.70
N ASN A 146 3.90 -4.19 -2.22
CA ASN A 146 2.67 -4.97 -2.36
C ASN A 146 2.90 -6.24 -3.20
N PHE A 147 3.72 -6.15 -4.25
CA PHE A 147 4.09 -7.32 -5.04
C PHE A 147 4.82 -8.36 -4.19
N LEU A 148 5.81 -7.94 -3.39
CA LEU A 148 6.56 -8.86 -2.51
C LEU A 148 5.68 -9.49 -1.42
N GLN A 149 4.64 -8.77 -0.99
CA GLN A 149 3.78 -9.18 0.11
C GLN A 149 2.61 -10.06 -0.32
N HIS A 150 2.13 -9.95 -1.57
CA HIS A 150 0.96 -10.72 -2.04
C HIS A 150 1.24 -11.71 -3.17
N ASP A 151 2.37 -11.59 -3.87
CA ASP A 151 2.64 -12.49 -5.00
C ASP A 151 2.80 -13.94 -4.52
N GLY A 152 2.11 -14.85 -5.21
CA GLY A 152 2.09 -16.28 -4.90
C GLY A 152 1.35 -16.68 -3.62
N CYS A 153 0.60 -15.77 -3.00
CA CYS A 153 -0.18 -16.04 -1.80
C CYS A 153 -1.57 -16.65 -2.13
N ASP A 154 -2.24 -17.22 -1.12
CA ASP A 154 -3.54 -17.88 -1.26
C ASP A 154 -4.67 -17.01 -0.70
N MET A 155 -5.43 -16.40 -1.59
CA MET A 155 -6.52 -15.49 -1.22
C MET A 155 -7.74 -16.17 -0.62
N SER A 156 -7.86 -17.50 -0.74
CA SER A 156 -8.91 -18.26 -0.08
C SER A 156 -8.59 -18.54 1.39
N SER A 157 -7.31 -18.38 1.78
CA SER A 157 -6.85 -18.62 3.14
C SER A 157 -6.99 -17.38 4.00
N LYS A 158 -7.48 -17.56 5.23
CA LYS A 158 -7.49 -16.51 6.26
C LYS A 158 -6.09 -16.02 6.64
N TYR A 159 -5.05 -16.86 6.54
CA TYR A 159 -3.71 -16.54 7.04
C TYR A 159 -2.64 -16.48 5.95
N ASN A 160 -2.84 -17.20 4.83
CA ASN A 160 -1.83 -17.32 3.76
C ASN A 160 -2.06 -16.37 2.58
N PHE A 161 -2.93 -15.37 2.72
CA PHE A 161 -3.24 -14.38 1.67
C PHE A 161 -2.18 -13.27 1.55
N ALA A 162 -1.22 -13.22 2.48
CA ALA A 162 -0.14 -12.26 2.55
C ALA A 162 1.13 -12.90 3.14
N ARG A 163 2.28 -12.31 2.81
CA ARG A 163 3.62 -12.66 3.27
C ARG A 163 4.14 -11.61 4.25
N ASN A 164 4.81 -12.07 5.30
CA ASN A 164 5.41 -11.21 6.30
C ASN A 164 6.93 -11.17 6.17
N PHE A 165 7.47 -9.98 6.46
CA PHE A 165 8.91 -9.73 6.57
C PHE A 165 9.25 -9.32 8.00
N THR A 166 9.69 -10.27 8.84
CA THR A 166 9.77 -10.11 10.30
C THR A 166 11.12 -9.59 10.81
N GLY A 167 12.06 -9.29 9.92
CA GLY A 167 13.39 -8.78 10.26
C GLY A 167 13.36 -7.49 11.08
N ILE A 168 14.20 -7.42 12.11
CA ILE A 168 14.25 -6.28 13.05
C ILE A 168 14.56 -4.96 12.33
N THR A 169 15.59 -4.93 11.48
CA THR A 169 16.01 -3.70 10.78
C THR A 169 14.92 -3.16 9.87
N LEU A 170 14.25 -4.03 9.11
CA LEU A 170 13.15 -3.63 8.23
C LEU A 170 12.02 -3.04 9.07
N ASN A 171 11.61 -3.74 10.13
CA ASN A 171 10.49 -3.32 10.95
C ASN A 171 10.79 -2.08 11.80
N TYR A 172 12.05 -1.83 12.14
CA TYR A 172 12.45 -0.54 12.71
C TYR A 172 12.26 0.61 11.70
N LEU A 173 12.74 0.45 10.46
CA LEU A 173 12.65 1.48 9.41
C LEU A 173 11.25 1.65 8.81
N CYS A 174 10.44 0.60 8.86
CA CYS A 174 9.11 0.54 8.27
C CYS A 174 8.02 0.40 9.33
N PHE A 175 8.28 0.83 10.57
CA PHE A 175 7.27 0.89 11.64
C PHE A 175 6.50 -0.43 11.79
N ASN A 176 7.15 -1.59 11.79
CA ASN A 176 6.53 -2.92 11.86
C ASN A 176 5.57 -3.28 10.70
N ASN A 177 5.57 -2.56 9.58
CA ASN A 177 4.73 -2.90 8.43
C ASN A 177 5.15 -4.19 7.70
N GLY A 178 6.26 -4.81 8.10
CA GLY A 178 6.63 -6.14 7.63
C GLY A 178 5.65 -7.21 8.11
N TYR A 179 4.91 -6.99 9.21
CA TYR A 179 3.85 -7.86 9.70
C TYR A 179 2.53 -7.63 8.94
N HIS A 180 2.57 -7.91 7.65
CA HIS A 180 1.55 -7.54 6.67
C HIS A 180 0.22 -8.30 6.83
N THR A 181 0.24 -9.59 7.17
CA THR A 181 -0.99 -10.39 7.31
C THR A 181 -1.87 -9.84 8.44
N VAL A 182 -1.29 -9.56 9.61
CA VAL A 182 -2.04 -8.97 10.73
C VAL A 182 -2.48 -7.55 10.40
N HIS A 183 -1.65 -6.78 9.67
CA HIS A 183 -2.01 -5.45 9.20
C HIS A 183 -3.24 -5.49 8.28
N HIS A 184 -3.33 -6.43 7.35
CA HIS A 184 -4.51 -6.56 6.48
C HIS A 184 -5.78 -7.00 7.22
N LEU A 185 -5.65 -7.91 8.20
CA LEU A 185 -6.81 -8.35 8.98
C LEU A 185 -7.32 -7.26 9.94
N TYR A 186 -6.39 -6.45 10.47
CA TYR A 186 -6.65 -5.43 11.48
C TYR A 186 -5.94 -4.11 11.13
N PRO A 187 -6.31 -3.42 10.04
CA PRO A 187 -5.58 -2.26 9.55
C PRO A 187 -5.62 -1.07 10.52
N GLY A 188 -6.64 -1.00 11.37
CA GLY A 188 -6.74 0.01 12.43
C GLY A 188 -5.85 -0.24 13.66
N LEU A 189 -5.06 -1.33 13.73
CA LEU A 189 -4.11 -1.53 14.82
C LEU A 189 -2.96 -0.53 14.74
N HIS A 190 -2.57 0.00 15.90
CA HIS A 190 -1.36 0.79 15.98
C HIS A 190 -0.15 -0.07 15.63
N TRP A 191 0.73 0.44 14.77
CA TRP A 191 1.82 -0.34 14.19
C TRP A 191 2.81 -0.89 15.24
N SER A 192 2.92 -0.25 16.40
CA SER A 192 3.79 -0.72 17.49
C SER A 192 3.37 -2.07 18.07
N VAL A 193 2.08 -2.45 17.96
CA VAL A 193 1.57 -3.71 18.52
C VAL A 193 1.51 -4.85 17.51
N LEU A 194 1.78 -4.58 16.23
CA LEU A 194 1.74 -5.59 15.17
C LEU A 194 2.66 -6.79 15.43
N PRO A 195 3.89 -6.66 15.96
CA PRO A 195 4.74 -7.83 16.24
C PRO A 195 4.10 -8.79 17.25
N GLN A 196 3.55 -8.25 18.35
CA GLN A 196 2.87 -9.03 19.38
C GLN A 196 1.61 -9.69 18.82
N LYS A 197 0.78 -8.93 18.10
CA LYS A 197 -0.46 -9.44 17.51
C LYS A 197 -0.23 -10.43 16.39
N HIS A 198 0.86 -10.29 15.64
CA HIS A 198 1.29 -11.28 14.68
C HIS A 198 1.62 -12.61 15.37
N GLN A 199 2.42 -12.58 16.44
CA GLN A 199 2.77 -13.80 17.19
C GLN A 199 1.54 -14.49 17.79
N GLU A 200 0.58 -13.71 18.28
CA GLU A 200 -0.66 -14.22 18.89
C GLU A 200 -1.63 -14.80 17.87
N LEU A 201 -1.86 -14.09 16.76
CA LEU A 201 -2.98 -14.35 15.85
C LEU A 201 -2.60 -15.01 14.52
N ILE A 202 -1.35 -14.85 14.07
CA ILE A 202 -0.91 -15.25 12.73
C ILE A 202 0.14 -16.36 12.79
N GLY A 203 1.17 -16.19 13.63
CA GLY A 203 2.30 -17.10 13.74
C GLY A 203 1.92 -18.59 13.88
N PRO A 204 0.92 -18.97 14.69
CA PRO A 204 0.50 -20.36 14.84
C PRO A 204 -0.16 -20.99 13.59
N HIS A 205 -0.53 -20.20 12.59
CA HIS A 205 -1.37 -20.63 11.47
C HIS A 205 -0.78 -20.38 10.08
N ILE A 206 0.15 -19.43 9.95
CA ILE A 206 0.72 -19.06 8.66
C ILE A 206 1.70 -20.12 8.16
N ALA A 207 1.75 -20.32 6.84
CA ALA A 207 2.75 -21.16 6.21
C ALA A 207 4.17 -20.58 6.40
N GLU A 208 5.13 -21.43 6.75
CA GLU A 208 6.52 -21.04 6.99
C GLU A 208 7.17 -20.31 5.80
N SER A 209 6.80 -20.69 4.57
CA SER A 209 7.26 -20.03 3.33
C SER A 209 6.78 -18.58 3.15
N LEU A 210 5.78 -18.16 3.92
CA LEU A 210 5.25 -16.79 3.97
C LEU A 210 5.84 -15.97 5.12
N GLU A 211 6.79 -16.54 5.88
CA GLU A 211 7.56 -15.86 6.90
C GLU A 211 9.01 -15.70 6.46
N SER A 212 9.47 -14.45 6.31
CA SER A 212 10.87 -14.18 5.96
C SER A 212 11.49 -13.13 6.88
N SER A 213 12.54 -13.50 7.60
CA SER A 213 13.28 -12.55 8.43
C SER A 213 14.18 -11.60 7.61
N ASN A 214 14.40 -11.88 6.32
CA ASN A 214 15.28 -11.09 5.47
C ASN A 214 14.69 -10.85 4.09
N ILE A 215 14.14 -9.64 3.89
CA ILE A 215 13.55 -9.20 2.63
C ILE A 215 14.55 -9.18 1.47
N LEU A 216 15.83 -8.89 1.71
CA LEU A 216 16.84 -8.84 0.65
C LEU A 216 17.17 -10.24 0.12
N VAL A 217 17.27 -11.22 1.02
CA VAL A 217 17.44 -12.63 0.63
C VAL A 217 16.22 -13.12 -0.14
N TYR A 218 15.02 -12.74 0.29
CA TYR A 218 13.79 -13.04 -0.46
C TYR A 218 13.82 -12.42 -1.86
N MET A 219 14.11 -11.12 -1.98
CA MET A 219 14.20 -10.44 -3.28
C MET A 219 15.26 -11.07 -4.18
N TRP A 220 16.43 -11.45 -3.65
CA TRP A 220 17.47 -12.15 -4.40
C TRP A 220 16.95 -13.48 -4.96
N LYS A 221 16.30 -14.30 -4.12
CA LYS A 221 15.75 -15.59 -4.55
C LYS A 221 14.64 -15.43 -5.58
N SER A 222 13.74 -14.48 -5.36
CA SER A 222 12.59 -14.22 -6.22
C SER A 222 12.98 -13.64 -7.57
N PHE A 223 14.00 -12.77 -7.64
CA PHE A 223 14.29 -12.00 -8.85
C PHE A 223 15.64 -12.30 -9.52
N ILE A 224 16.65 -12.72 -8.77
CA ILE A 224 18.01 -12.88 -9.27
C ILE A 224 18.34 -14.36 -9.48
N TYR A 225 18.40 -15.15 -8.41
CA TYR A 225 18.70 -16.58 -8.48
C TYR A 225 17.96 -17.36 -7.38
N PRO A 226 17.04 -18.30 -7.74
CA PRO A 226 16.80 -18.79 -9.09
C PRO A 226 15.96 -17.86 -9.99
N GLY A 227 15.43 -16.73 -9.46
CA GLY A 227 14.70 -15.76 -10.26
C GLY A 227 13.32 -16.26 -10.74
N LEU A 228 12.76 -17.23 -10.01
CA LEU A 228 11.49 -17.88 -10.33
C LEU A 228 10.34 -17.22 -9.56
N ARG A 229 9.20 -17.07 -10.24
CA ARG A 229 7.93 -16.67 -9.63
C ARG A 229 7.23 -17.91 -9.09
N LEU A 230 7.13 -18.02 -7.77
CA LEU A 230 6.63 -19.22 -7.09
C LEU A 230 5.39 -18.89 -6.24
N ASP A 231 4.50 -19.87 -6.09
CA ASP A 231 3.46 -19.84 -5.08
C ASP A 231 4.03 -20.12 -3.67
N TYR A 232 3.21 -19.92 -2.64
CA TYR A 232 3.60 -20.17 -1.25
C TYR A 232 3.92 -21.64 -0.96
N LYS A 233 3.56 -22.58 -1.85
CA LYS A 233 3.91 -23.99 -1.74
C LYS A 233 5.23 -24.32 -2.45
N GLY A 234 5.92 -23.32 -3.01
CA GLY A 234 7.20 -23.48 -3.72
C GLY A 234 7.06 -23.98 -5.16
N ARG A 235 5.85 -24.04 -5.71
CA ARG A 235 5.60 -24.44 -7.10
C ARG A 235 5.65 -23.21 -7.99
N ARG A 236 5.91 -23.37 -9.29
CA ARG A 236 5.81 -22.24 -10.23
C ARG A 236 4.42 -21.64 -10.17
N LEU A 237 4.34 -20.32 -10.04
CA LEU A 237 3.07 -19.62 -10.02
C LEU A 237 2.39 -19.78 -11.38
N VAL A 238 1.19 -20.37 -11.37
CA VAL A 238 0.34 -20.49 -12.56
C VAL A 238 -0.75 -19.44 -12.41
N ILE A 239 -0.74 -18.46 -13.31
CA ILE A 239 -1.82 -17.49 -13.43
C ILE A 239 -2.87 -18.11 -14.35
N THR A 240 -4.11 -18.26 -13.88
CA THR A 240 -5.17 -18.88 -14.69
C THR A 240 -5.56 -17.97 -15.86
N LYS A 241 -6.28 -18.52 -16.85
CA LYS A 241 -6.78 -17.73 -17.96
C LYS A 241 -7.73 -16.63 -17.47
N GLU A 242 -8.56 -16.94 -16.48
CA GLU A 242 -9.50 -16.01 -15.86
C GLU A 242 -8.75 -14.87 -15.16
N GLU A 243 -7.71 -15.17 -14.37
CA GLU A 243 -6.85 -14.15 -13.78
C GLU A 243 -6.07 -13.36 -14.84
N ASN A 244 -5.80 -13.97 -16.00
CA ASN A 244 -5.16 -13.34 -17.15
C ASN A 244 -6.03 -12.29 -17.82
N GLU A 245 -7.30 -12.61 -17.99
CA GLU A 245 -8.26 -11.80 -18.73
C GLU A 245 -9.13 -10.92 -17.79
N MET A 246 -8.90 -10.98 -16.48
CA MET A 246 -9.65 -10.25 -15.46
C MET A 246 -9.58 -8.72 -15.69
N PRO A 247 -10.70 -8.08 -16.07
CA PRO A 247 -10.75 -6.64 -16.26
C PRO A 247 -10.67 -5.89 -14.92
N ASP A 248 -10.22 -4.64 -14.96
CA ASP A 248 -10.33 -3.75 -13.80
C ASP A 248 -11.81 -3.35 -13.60
N GLU A 249 -12.29 -3.50 -12.36
CA GLU A 249 -13.62 -3.06 -11.95
C GLU A 249 -13.55 -1.88 -10.99
N PRO A 250 -14.37 -0.83 -11.16
CA PRO A 250 -14.49 0.22 -10.17
C PRO A 250 -15.03 -0.33 -8.83
N TRP A 251 -14.48 0.14 -7.71
CA TRP A 251 -14.81 -0.39 -6.36
C TRP A 251 -15.73 0.52 -5.53
N PHE A 252 -16.13 1.68 -6.05
CA PHE A 252 -16.75 2.77 -5.28
C PHE A 252 -18.21 3.06 -5.63
N TYR A 253 -18.87 2.23 -6.45
CA TYR A 253 -20.27 2.44 -6.83
C TYR A 253 -21.28 1.62 -6.00
N ASP A 254 -20.86 0.58 -5.28
CA ASP A 254 -21.77 -0.46 -4.78
C ASP A 254 -21.59 -0.86 -3.32
N GLY A 255 -20.85 -0.09 -2.50
CA GLY A 255 -20.57 -0.48 -1.12
C GLY A 255 -20.26 0.67 -0.15
N SER A 256 -20.16 0.33 1.13
CA SER A 256 -19.69 1.24 2.18
C SER A 256 -18.22 1.63 1.98
N GLU A 257 -17.85 2.87 2.33
CA GLU A 257 -16.47 3.36 2.39
C GLU A 257 -15.71 2.80 3.61
N THR A 258 -16.06 1.59 4.05
CA THR A 258 -15.40 0.87 5.14
C THR A 258 -14.55 -0.23 4.53
N PHE A 259 -13.27 -0.25 4.87
CA PHE A 259 -12.28 -1.21 4.39
C PHE A 259 -11.97 -2.33 5.40
N SER A 260 -12.46 -2.19 6.63
CA SER A 260 -12.40 -3.24 7.65
C SER A 260 -13.66 -3.21 8.50
N ASN A 261 -14.28 -4.38 8.69
CA ASN A 261 -15.40 -4.53 9.61
C ASN A 261 -14.94 -4.74 11.07
N THR A 262 -13.62 -4.82 11.29
CA THR A 262 -13.04 -5.15 12.58
C THR A 262 -12.99 -3.93 13.47
N LYS A 263 -13.79 -3.94 14.54
CA LYS A 263 -13.81 -2.90 15.58
C LYS A 263 -12.97 -3.24 16.81
N GLU A 264 -12.49 -4.48 16.88
CA GLU A 264 -11.61 -4.93 17.95
C GLU A 264 -10.30 -4.15 17.91
N TYR A 265 -9.81 -3.74 19.08
CA TYR A 265 -8.54 -3.03 19.28
C TYR A 265 -8.45 -1.60 18.72
N LEU A 266 -9.57 -0.99 18.30
CA LEU A 266 -9.62 0.46 18.13
C LEU A 266 -9.35 1.13 19.49
N SER A 267 -8.49 2.15 19.52
CA SER A 267 -8.24 2.89 20.76
C SER A 267 -9.54 3.51 21.28
N GLN A 268 -9.77 3.45 22.59
CA GLN A 268 -10.96 4.02 23.22
C GLN A 268 -11.22 5.46 22.75
N GLY A 269 -12.41 5.72 22.19
CA GLY A 269 -12.80 7.05 21.73
C GLY A 269 -12.51 7.37 20.26
N MET A 270 -11.76 6.53 19.53
CA MET A 270 -11.74 6.60 18.06
C MET A 270 -13.03 5.93 17.53
N LYS A 271 -13.90 6.73 16.92
CA LYS A 271 -15.11 6.27 16.22
C LYS A 271 -14.86 6.09 14.74
#